data_AF-A0A220W6Q5-F1
#
_entry.id   AF-A0A220W6Q5-F1
#
_cell.length_a   1.000
_cell.length_b   1.000
_cell.length_c   1.000
_cell.angle_alpha   90.00
_cell.angle_beta   90.00
_cell.angle_gamma   90.00
#
_symmetry.space_group_name_H-M   'P 1'
#
loop_
_entity.id
_entity.type
_entity.pdbx_description
1 polymer ?
#
loop_
_entity_poly.entity_id
_entity_poly.type
_entity_poly.pdbx_seq_one_letter_code
_entity_poly.pdbx_strand_id
1 'polypeptide(L)'
;MTGALSKHHKFGRVKEKYNRIPNAKERAFHLYLIDNELCVCGCGRKAECVHHPLQRHPEQRWRRDHEFVVPMADECHRSLHGSGNERSWVDGRGIGHLPLLAAGYRVQGIYAGIL
;
A
#
# COMPACT_ATOMS: atom_id res chain seq x y z
N MET A 1 27.43 18.32 46.12
CA MET A 1 27.78 18.64 44.72
C MET A 1 26.74 17.99 43.82
N THR A 2 25.75 18.74 43.35
CA THR A 2 24.69 18.24 42.46
C THR A 2 25.13 18.43 41.01
N GLY A 3 25.58 17.35 40.38
CA GLY A 3 25.95 17.33 38.96
C GLY A 3 24.71 17.60 38.10
N ALA A 4 24.69 18.72 37.39
CA ALA A 4 23.65 19.03 36.42
C ALA A 4 23.79 18.08 35.23
N LEU A 5 22.78 17.21 35.04
CA LEU A 5 22.63 16.41 33.83
C LEU A 5 22.56 17.36 32.63
N SER A 6 23.50 17.21 31.68
CA SER A 6 23.50 18.02 30.46
C SER A 6 22.25 17.70 29.65
N LYS A 7 21.53 18.76 29.23
CA LYS A 7 20.37 18.62 28.36
C LYS A 7 20.85 18.11 27.01
N HIS A 8 20.64 16.83 26.71
CA HIS A 8 20.88 16.30 25.37
C HIS A 8 20.08 17.12 24.35
N HIS A 9 20.76 17.63 23.32
CA HIS A 9 20.12 18.30 22.19
C HIS A 9 19.06 17.36 21.59
N LYS A 10 17.81 17.83 21.51
CA LYS A 10 16.75 17.09 20.84
C LYS A 10 16.99 17.19 19.33
N PHE A 11 17.63 16.18 18.76
CA PHE A 11 17.64 16.02 17.31
C PHE A 11 16.20 15.74 16.86
N GLY A 12 15.61 16.68 16.11
CA GLY A 12 14.30 16.49 15.51
C GLY A 12 14.28 15.26 14.60
N ARG A 13 13.09 14.76 14.28
CA ARG A 13 12.96 13.63 13.37
C ARG A 13 13.32 14.06 11.94
N VAL A 14 14.36 13.47 11.36
CA VAL A 14 14.76 13.74 9.97
C VAL A 14 13.81 13.06 8.97
N LYS A 15 13.32 11.88 9.31
CA LYS A 15 12.40 11.11 8.46
C LYS A 15 10.95 11.42 8.81
N GLU A 16 10.09 11.41 7.80
CA GLU A 16 8.65 11.53 8.01
C GLU A 16 8.13 10.43 8.94
N LYS A 17 7.13 10.77 9.76
CA LYS A 17 6.44 9.80 10.60
C LYS A 17 5.52 8.95 9.75
N TYR A 18 5.63 7.62 9.90
CA TYR A 18 4.70 6.67 9.30
C TYR A 18 3.25 7.09 9.53
N ASN A 19 2.50 7.24 8.44
CA ASN A 19 1.09 7.55 8.46
C ASN A 19 0.24 6.28 8.37
N ARG A 20 -0.34 5.85 9.50
CA ARG A 20 -1.19 4.65 9.55
C ARG A 20 -2.53 4.85 8.85
N ILE A 21 -3.06 6.07 8.82
CA ILE A 21 -4.41 6.37 8.35
C ILE A 21 -4.28 7.14 7.05
N PRO A 22 -4.92 6.71 5.94
CA PRO A 22 -4.80 7.45 4.69
C PRO A 22 -5.30 8.89 4.88
N ASN A 23 -4.56 9.85 4.32
CA ASN A 23 -5.03 11.22 4.22
C ASN A 23 -6.18 11.34 3.19
N ALA A 24 -6.73 12.53 3.00
CA ALA A 24 -7.87 12.72 2.08
C ALA A 24 -7.56 12.30 0.64
N LYS A 25 -6.35 12.60 0.14
CA LYS A 25 -5.89 12.26 -1.22
C LYS A 25 -5.72 10.75 -1.38
N GLU A 26 -5.05 10.12 -0.43
CA GLU A 26 -4.84 8.66 -0.37
C GLU A 26 -6.18 7.91 -0.28
N ARG A 27 -7.13 8.43 0.51
CA ARG A 27 -8.48 7.86 0.61
C ARG A 27 -9.25 7.98 -0.70
N ALA A 28 -9.17 9.14 -1.37
CA ALA A 28 -9.78 9.35 -2.67
C ALA A 28 -9.21 8.37 -3.72
N PHE A 29 -7.90 8.14 -3.69
CA PHE A 29 -7.26 7.13 -4.54
C PHE A 29 -7.76 5.71 -4.26
N HIS A 30 -7.92 5.32 -2.98
CA HIS A 30 -8.47 4.00 -2.63
C HIS A 30 -9.89 3.81 -3.18
N LEU A 31 -10.74 4.82 -3.00
CA LEU A 31 -12.12 4.78 -3.51
C LEU A 31 -12.15 4.76 -5.04
N TYR A 32 -11.30 5.56 -5.70
CA TYR A 32 -11.15 5.54 -7.16
C TYR A 32 -10.83 4.14 -7.68
N LEU A 33 -9.88 3.44 -7.07
CA LEU A 33 -9.56 2.07 -7.47
C LEU A 33 -10.73 1.10 -7.24
N ILE A 34 -11.42 1.22 -6.11
CA ILE A 34 -12.60 0.39 -5.81
C ILE A 34 -13.72 0.61 -6.84
N ASP A 35 -13.94 1.87 -7.23
CA ASP A 35 -15.01 2.24 -8.14
C ASP A 35 -14.72 1.86 -9.61
N ASN A 36 -13.44 1.88 -10.03
CA ASN A 36 -13.08 1.79 -11.45
C ASN A 36 -12.41 0.48 -11.84
N GLU A 37 -11.83 -0.27 -10.89
CA GLU A 37 -11.00 -1.43 -11.23
C GLU A 37 -11.68 -2.77 -10.92
N LEU A 38 -11.22 -3.78 -11.65
CA LEU A 38 -11.48 -5.18 -11.30
C LEU A 38 -10.41 -5.66 -10.31
N CYS A 39 -10.68 -6.79 -9.67
CA CYS A 39 -9.73 -7.44 -8.81
C CYS A 39 -8.44 -7.78 -9.58
N VAL A 40 -7.31 -7.31 -9.05
CA VAL A 40 -5.97 -7.48 -9.63
C VAL A 40 -5.59 -8.92 -9.93
N CYS A 41 -6.28 -9.88 -9.29
CA CYS A 41 -6.00 -11.30 -9.44
C CYS A 41 -6.50 -11.90 -10.76
N GLY A 42 -7.28 -11.14 -11.55
CA GLY A 42 -7.83 -11.61 -12.82
C GLY A 42 -9.11 -12.43 -12.70
N CYS A 43 -9.72 -12.55 -11.50
CA CYS A 43 -10.98 -13.30 -11.34
C CYS A 43 -12.22 -12.63 -11.97
N GLY A 44 -12.08 -11.44 -12.55
CA GLY A 44 -13.16 -10.72 -13.24
C GLY A 44 -14.17 -10.01 -12.31
N ARG A 45 -14.06 -10.17 -10.98
CA ARG A 45 -14.92 -9.46 -10.03
C ARG A 45 -14.50 -8.01 -9.84
N LYS A 46 -15.46 -7.14 -9.54
CA LYS A 46 -15.22 -5.77 -9.09
C LYS A 46 -14.37 -5.76 -7.82
N ALA A 47 -13.54 -4.72 -7.69
CA ALA A 47 -12.83 -4.45 -6.45
C ALA A 47 -13.80 -3.99 -5.35
N GLU A 48 -13.55 -4.42 -4.12
CA GLU A 48 -14.32 -4.08 -2.92
C GLU A 48 -13.41 -3.46 -1.85
N CYS A 49 -12.11 -3.71 -1.94
CA CYS A 49 -11.10 -3.15 -1.07
C CYS A 49 -9.79 -2.92 -1.84
N VAL A 50 -8.84 -2.29 -1.16
CA VAL A 50 -7.45 -2.21 -1.60
C VAL A 50 -6.55 -3.03 -0.68
N HIS A 51 -5.52 -3.64 -1.23
CA HIS A 51 -4.51 -4.40 -0.51
C HIS A 51 -3.16 -3.70 -0.62
N HIS A 52 -2.46 -3.52 0.50
CA HIS A 52 -1.08 -3.04 0.55
C HIS A 52 -0.11 -4.21 0.38
N PRO A 53 0.62 -4.32 -0.75
CA PRO A 53 1.64 -5.36 -0.90
C PRO A 53 2.68 -5.22 0.20
N LEU A 54 2.98 -6.31 0.91
CA LEU A 54 3.98 -6.32 1.96
C LEU A 54 5.40 -6.45 1.42
N GLN A 55 5.54 -6.93 0.17
CA GLN A 55 6.78 -6.89 -0.59
C GLN A 55 7.13 -5.45 -1.00
N ARG A 56 8.43 -5.15 -1.10
CA ARG A 56 8.91 -3.78 -1.24
C ARG A 56 9.07 -3.34 -2.70
N HIS A 57 8.63 -2.13 -3.00
CA HIS A 57 9.01 -1.37 -4.21
C HIS A 57 10.02 -0.28 -3.84
N PRO A 58 11.02 0.06 -4.70
CA PRO A 58 12.01 1.10 -4.40
C PRO A 58 11.42 2.47 -4.07
N GLU A 59 10.29 2.82 -4.69
CA GLU A 59 9.61 4.10 -4.50
C GLU A 59 8.61 4.14 -3.33
N GLN A 60 8.36 3.02 -2.66
CA GLN A 60 7.47 3.01 -1.49
C GLN A 60 8.09 3.79 -0.33
N ARG A 61 7.31 4.72 0.25
CA ARG A 61 7.72 5.47 1.44
C ARG A 61 7.78 4.54 2.65
N TRP A 62 6.78 3.66 2.79
CA TRP A 62 6.62 2.74 3.93
C TRP A 62 6.13 1.36 3.49
N ARG A 63 6.18 0.38 4.40
CA ARG A 63 5.71 -1.00 4.14
C ARG A 63 4.21 -1.08 3.82
N ARG A 64 3.41 -0.15 4.34
CA ARG A 64 1.95 -0.02 4.08
C ARG A 64 1.68 1.38 3.58
N ASP A 65 2.29 1.71 2.45
CA ASP A 65 2.15 3.00 1.81
C ASP A 65 0.79 3.08 1.09
N HIS A 66 -0.03 4.07 1.42
CA HIS A 66 -1.37 4.21 0.85
C HIS A 66 -1.38 4.60 -0.63
N GLU A 67 -0.25 5.00 -1.20
CA GLU A 67 -0.10 5.19 -2.65
C GLU A 67 0.33 3.91 -3.38
N PHE A 68 0.77 2.87 -2.66
CA PHE A 68 1.15 1.58 -3.23
C PHE A 68 0.18 0.50 -2.77
N VAL A 69 -0.97 0.44 -3.44
CA VAL A 69 -2.02 -0.54 -3.19
C VAL A 69 -2.51 -1.16 -4.49
N VAL A 70 -3.12 -2.34 -4.41
CA VAL A 70 -3.80 -3.01 -5.53
C VAL A 70 -5.28 -3.22 -5.23
N PRO A 71 -6.19 -3.05 -6.21
CA PRO A 71 -7.61 -3.30 -6.04
C PRO A 71 -7.91 -4.80 -5.94
N MET A 72 -8.76 -5.21 -5.01
CA MET A 72 -9.12 -6.61 -4.80
C MET A 72 -10.60 -6.79 -4.47
N ALA A 73 -11.19 -7.89 -4.94
CA ALA A 73 -12.41 -8.43 -4.35
C ALA A 73 -12.10 -8.95 -2.94
N ASP A 74 -13.04 -8.80 -2.02
CA ASP A 74 -12.83 -9.07 -0.59
C ASP A 74 -12.43 -10.54 -0.33
N GLU A 75 -13.04 -11.48 -1.03
CA GLU A 75 -12.68 -12.90 -0.92
C GLU A 75 -11.25 -13.20 -1.41
N CYS A 76 -10.81 -12.55 -2.49
CA CYS A 76 -9.44 -12.70 -2.98
C CYS A 76 -8.44 -12.09 -2.00
N HIS A 77 -8.80 -10.97 -1.39
CA HIS A 77 -8.00 -10.33 -0.35
C HIS A 77 -7.86 -11.21 0.91
N ARG A 78 -8.97 -11.79 1.39
CA ARG A 78 -8.97 -12.75 2.49
C ARG A 78 -8.18 -14.02 2.15
N SER A 79 -8.33 -14.54 0.93
CA SER A 79 -7.56 -15.70 0.45
C SER A 79 -6.06 -15.42 0.41
N LEU A 80 -5.65 -14.23 -0.03
CA LEU A 80 -4.25 -13.79 0.01
C LEU A 80 -3.73 -13.80 1.44
N HIS A 81 -4.44 -13.18 2.38
CA HIS A 81 -4.02 -13.20 3.79
C HIS A 81 -4.01 -14.60 4.40
N GLY A 82 -4.95 -15.47 4.01
CA GLY A 82 -5.00 -16.87 4.45
C GLY A 82 -3.88 -17.75 3.89
N SER A 83 -3.24 -17.35 2.79
CA SER A 83 -2.11 -18.09 2.20
C SER A 83 -0.81 -18.00 3.02
N GLY A 84 -0.71 -17.03 3.94
CA GLY A 84 0.47 -16.76 4.77
C GLY A 84 1.65 -16.14 4.02
N ASN A 85 1.72 -16.28 2.69
CA ASN A 85 2.78 -15.74 1.86
C ASN A 85 2.19 -15.16 0.56
N GLU A 86 2.24 -13.83 0.45
CA GLU A 86 1.84 -13.10 -0.76
C GLU A 86 2.47 -13.71 -2.00
N ARG A 87 3.79 -13.97 -1.99
CA ARG A 87 4.52 -14.46 -3.16
C ARG A 87 3.94 -15.77 -3.68
N SER A 88 3.70 -16.73 -2.79
CA SER A 88 3.12 -18.03 -3.14
C SER A 88 1.69 -17.88 -3.69
N TRP A 89 0.92 -16.94 -3.18
CA TRP A 89 -0.43 -16.68 -3.68
C TRP A 89 -0.45 -16.11 -5.10
N VAL A 90 0.48 -15.19 -5.41
CA VAL A 90 0.63 -14.61 -6.75
C VAL A 90 1.13 -15.66 -7.75
N ASP A 91 2.20 -16.39 -7.39
CA ASP A 91 2.79 -17.43 -8.24
C ASP A 91 1.77 -18.53 -8.57
N GLY A 92 0.98 -18.97 -7.58
CA GLY A 92 -0.07 -19.99 -7.77
C GLY A 92 -1.23 -19.56 -8.66
N ARG A 93 -1.33 -18.28 -9.03
CA ARG A 93 -2.37 -17.73 -9.91
C ARG A 93 -1.83 -17.17 -11.22
N GLY A 94 -0.51 -17.25 -11.44
CA GLY A 94 0.13 -16.61 -12.58
C GLY A 94 0.01 -15.09 -12.57
N ILE A 95 -0.24 -14.49 -11.39
CA ILE A 95 -0.28 -13.04 -11.23
C ILE A 95 1.17 -12.56 -11.14
N GLY A 96 1.47 -11.41 -11.77
CA GLY A 96 2.79 -10.79 -11.72
C GLY A 96 3.16 -10.25 -10.32
N HIS A 97 4.25 -9.50 -10.23
CA HIS A 97 4.75 -8.97 -8.96
C HIS A 97 3.83 -7.85 -8.40
N LEU A 98 3.12 -8.09 -7.29
CA LEU A 98 2.15 -7.13 -6.72
C LEU A 98 2.71 -5.71 -6.49
N PRO A 99 3.94 -5.51 -5.95
CA PRO A 99 4.49 -4.16 -5.81
C PRO A 99 4.66 -3.41 -7.13
N LEU A 100 4.92 -4.13 -8.23
CA LEU A 100 5.01 -3.51 -9.55
C LEU A 100 3.63 -3.13 -10.09
N LEU A 101 2.62 -3.98 -9.85
CA LEU A 101 1.23 -3.66 -10.19
C LEU A 101 0.74 -2.45 -9.38
N ALA A 102 1.06 -2.38 -8.09
CA ALA A 102 0.76 -1.22 -7.24
C ALA A 102 1.42 0.06 -7.77
N ALA A 103 2.65 -0.01 -8.27
CA ALA A 103 3.30 1.12 -8.93
C ALA A 103 2.53 1.58 -10.18
N GLY A 104 2.00 0.63 -10.97
CA GLY A 104 1.14 0.93 -12.12
C GLY A 104 -0.15 1.65 -11.72
N TYR A 105 -0.86 1.17 -10.69
CA TYR A 105 -2.06 1.83 -10.18
C TYR A 105 -1.75 3.22 -9.62
N ARG A 106 -0.60 3.40 -8.96
CA ARG A 106 -0.13 4.72 -8.52
C ARG A 106 0.01 5.68 -9.70
N VAL A 107 0.66 5.24 -10.78
CA VAL A 107 0.81 6.02 -12.01
C VAL A 107 -0.56 6.38 -12.62
N GLN A 108 -1.52 5.45 -12.63
CA GLN A 108 -2.90 5.75 -13.05
C GLN A 108 -3.55 6.82 -12.18
N GLY A 109 -3.41 6.74 -10.85
CA GLY A 109 -3.92 7.76 -9.93
C GLY A 109 -3.32 9.14 -10.19
N ILE A 110 -2.04 9.21 -10.55
CA ILE A 110 -1.35 10.45 -10.93
C ILE A 110 -1.94 11.01 -12.24
N TYR A 111 -2.10 10.17 -13.27
CA TYR A 111 -2.68 10.60 -14.54
C TYR A 111 -4.15 11.00 -14.44
N ALA A 112 -4.90 10.40 -13.51
CA ALA A 112 -6.27 10.79 -13.18
C ALA A 112 -6.36 12.10 -12.38
N GLY A 113 -5.22 12.68 -11.95
CA GLY A 113 -5.19 13.90 -11.13
C GLY A 113 -5.64 13.68 -9.68
N ILE A 114 -5.67 12.44 -9.22
CA ILE A 114 -6.11 12.05 -7.88
C ILE A 114 -4.92 11.95 -6.92
N LEU A 115 -3.77 11.47 -7.41
CA LEU A 115 -2.50 11.35 -6.69
C LEU A 115 -1.47 12.42 -7.06
#